data_AF-A0A969AGB1-F1
#
_entry.id   AF-A0A969AGB1-F1
#
_cell.length_a   1.000
_cell.length_b   1.000
_cell.length_c   1.000
_cell.angle_alpha   90.00
_cell.angle_beta   90.00
_cell.angle_gamma   90.00
#
_symmetry.space_group_name_H-M   'P 1'
#
loop_
_entity.id
_entity.type
_entity.pdbx_description
1 polymer ?
#
loop_
_entity_poly.entity_id
_entity_poly.type
_entity_poly.pdbx_seq_one_letter_code
_entity_poly.pdbx_strand_id
1 'polypeptide(L)'
;MRLVLYYIVLRKAQDMQIPIYGIPVGALQAQRKFRPQVHLYFAQDAVDVFRGEDPVIGTISWRIMDETSETITRSKVEIIANRIKSEFGAGTGFVWRKGKEMVTYTDWDRGLQLQILSRSSSEGQQVIRKVLDAAGTSFRPERMNVNKNQAENSRYPATPQRENILGESVELPRERPNADVRFRYATMTLHGLKRPIHLYDKTLQLVDCVVR
;
A
#
# COMPACT_ATOMS: atom_id res chain seq x y z
N MET A 1 -56.83 -3.97 33.12
CA MET A 1 -55.94 -4.05 31.93
C MET A 1 -54.67 -3.18 31.98
N ARG A 2 -54.55 -2.19 32.89
CA ARG A 2 -53.37 -1.29 32.96
C ARG A 2 -52.05 -1.95 33.40
N LEU A 3 -52.11 -3.00 34.22
CA LEU A 3 -50.92 -3.72 34.73
C LEU A 3 -50.27 -4.65 33.71
N VAL A 4 -51.06 -5.24 32.80
CA VAL A 4 -50.55 -6.14 31.75
C VAL A 4 -49.78 -5.36 30.69
N LEU A 5 -50.27 -4.17 30.33
CA LEU A 5 -49.58 -3.28 29.41
C LEU A 5 -48.22 -2.84 29.99
N TYR A 6 -48.16 -2.48 31.28
CA TYR A 6 -46.91 -2.11 31.94
C TYR A 6 -45.89 -3.27 31.94
N TYR A 7 -46.34 -4.50 32.22
CA TYR A 7 -45.48 -5.68 32.24
C TYR A 7 -44.94 -6.04 30.84
N ILE A 8 -45.76 -5.92 29.80
CA ILE A 8 -45.36 -6.21 28.42
C ILE A 8 -44.43 -5.12 27.88
N VAL A 9 -44.76 -3.85 28.11
CA VAL A 9 -44.04 -2.70 27.53
C VAL A 9 -42.69 -2.46 28.21
N LEU A 10 -42.57 -2.61 29.53
CA LEU A 10 -41.34 -2.24 30.24
C LEU A 10 -40.42 -3.41 30.58
N ARG A 11 -40.96 -4.63 30.78
CA ARG A 11 -40.15 -5.79 31.19
C ARG A 11 -39.84 -6.71 30.00
N LYS A 12 -40.87 -7.15 29.27
CA LYS A 12 -40.71 -8.08 28.13
C LYS A 12 -40.16 -7.42 26.87
N ALA A 13 -40.37 -6.12 26.66
CA ALA A 13 -39.80 -5.42 25.50
C ALA A 13 -38.28 -5.28 25.59
N GLN A 14 -37.73 -5.13 26.79
CA GLN A 14 -36.28 -5.06 27.01
C GLN A 14 -35.61 -6.42 26.79
N ASP A 15 -36.27 -7.53 27.17
CA ASP A 15 -35.81 -8.89 26.89
C ASP A 15 -35.94 -9.29 25.40
N MET A 16 -36.78 -8.60 24.62
CA MET A 16 -36.91 -8.80 23.16
C MET A 16 -35.95 -7.93 22.35
N GLN A 17 -35.24 -6.98 22.97
CA GLN A 17 -34.19 -6.23 22.29
C GLN A 17 -32.97 -7.14 22.14
N ILE A 18 -32.65 -7.48 20.88
CA ILE A 18 -31.38 -8.14 20.55
C ILE A 18 -30.26 -7.28 21.13
N PRO A 19 -29.31 -7.83 21.91
CA PRO A 19 -28.20 -7.05 22.44
C PRO A 19 -27.38 -6.50 21.26
N ILE A 20 -27.51 -5.20 21.01
CA ILE A 20 -26.73 -4.49 20.00
C ILE A 20 -25.35 -4.25 20.60
N TYR A 21 -24.39 -5.09 20.24
CA TYR A 21 -22.98 -4.85 20.58
C TYR A 21 -22.41 -3.78 19.64
N GLY A 22 -22.45 -2.53 20.08
CA GLY A 22 -21.78 -1.43 19.40
C GLY A 22 -20.28 -1.45 19.70
N ILE A 23 -19.46 -1.73 18.70
CA ILE A 23 -18.01 -1.51 18.82
C ILE A 23 -17.77 0.01 18.74
N PRO A 24 -17.07 0.64 19.70
CA PRO A 24 -16.77 2.06 19.63
C PRO A 24 -15.88 2.33 18.40
N VAL A 25 -16.46 2.95 17.37
CA VAL A 25 -15.80 3.24 16.08
C VAL A 25 -14.49 4.02 16.27
N GLY A 26 -14.45 4.92 17.27
CA GLY A 26 -13.25 5.69 17.60
C GLY A 26 -12.06 4.82 18.01
N ALA A 27 -12.27 3.79 18.83
CA ALA A 27 -11.20 2.88 19.26
C ALA A 27 -10.68 2.01 18.11
N LEU A 28 -11.58 1.55 17.23
CA LEU A 28 -11.22 0.69 16.09
C LEU A 28 -10.51 1.48 14.97
N GLN A 29 -10.94 2.71 14.70
CA GLN A 29 -10.27 3.60 13.74
C GLN A 29 -8.90 4.06 14.25
N ALA A 30 -8.77 4.31 15.56
CA ALA A 30 -7.51 4.72 16.18
C ALA A 30 -6.41 3.64 16.07
N GLN A 31 -6.78 2.35 16.04
CA GLN A 31 -5.79 1.27 15.99
C GLN A 31 -4.90 1.31 14.74
N ARG A 32 -5.41 1.77 13.59
CA ARG A 32 -4.69 1.71 12.30
C ARG A 32 -4.53 3.03 11.57
N LYS A 33 -5.50 3.94 11.67
CA LYS A 33 -5.51 5.18 10.87
C LYS A 33 -4.38 6.13 11.24
N PHE A 34 -3.97 6.14 12.51
CA PHE A 34 -2.99 7.08 13.06
C PHE A 34 -1.60 6.47 13.27
N ARG A 35 -1.37 5.26 12.75
CA ARG A 35 -0.07 4.58 12.83
C ARG A 35 0.91 5.16 11.81
N PRO A 36 2.21 5.25 12.14
CA PRO A 36 3.24 5.61 11.17
C PRO A 36 3.15 4.77 9.91
N GLN A 37 3.26 5.40 8.74
CA GLN A 37 3.19 4.73 7.44
C GLN A 37 4.44 5.02 6.62
N VAL A 38 5.07 3.98 6.10
CA VAL A 38 6.21 4.10 5.18
C VAL A 38 5.70 3.99 3.75
N HIS A 39 6.19 4.85 2.88
CA HIS A 39 5.90 4.87 1.44
C HIS A 39 7.21 4.75 0.66
N LEU A 40 7.25 3.79 -0.26
CA LEU A 40 8.31 3.64 -1.25
C LEU A 40 7.78 4.08 -2.60
N TYR A 41 8.54 4.94 -3.28
CA TYR A 41 8.18 5.49 -4.58
C TYR A 41 9.09 4.92 -5.67
N PHE A 42 8.46 4.46 -6.73
CA PHE A 42 9.09 3.91 -7.91
C PHE A 42 8.58 4.64 -9.14
N ALA A 43 9.47 4.88 -10.09
CA ALA A 43 9.10 5.45 -11.38
C ALA A 43 9.96 4.83 -12.48
N GLN A 44 9.39 4.70 -13.67
CA GLN A 44 10.11 4.33 -14.88
C GLN A 44 11.26 5.32 -15.14
N ASP A 45 12.35 4.83 -15.72
CA ASP A 45 13.45 5.69 -16.17
C ASP A 45 13.05 6.46 -17.42
N ALA A 46 13.45 7.74 -17.51
CA ALA A 46 13.02 8.62 -18.60
C ALA A 46 13.41 8.11 -20.01
N VAL A 47 14.46 7.28 -20.09
CA VAL A 47 14.92 6.65 -21.34
C VAL A 47 13.97 5.56 -21.84
N ASP A 48 13.20 4.94 -20.95
CA ASP A 48 12.29 3.84 -21.26
C ASP A 48 10.84 4.32 -21.48
N VAL A 49 10.58 5.62 -21.24
CA VAL A 49 9.26 6.23 -21.46
C VAL A 49 9.12 6.57 -22.94
N PHE A 50 8.06 6.07 -23.57
CA PHE A 50 7.77 6.41 -24.96
C PHE A 50 7.40 7.90 -25.09
N ARG A 51 7.79 8.51 -26.21
CA ARG A 51 7.61 9.95 -26.42
C ARG A 51 6.13 10.32 -26.42
N GLY A 52 5.73 11.18 -25.49
CA GLY A 52 4.34 11.64 -25.33
C GLY A 52 3.49 10.81 -24.37
N GLU A 53 4.06 9.78 -23.73
CA GLU A 53 3.39 9.02 -22.67
C GLU A 53 3.87 9.44 -21.27
N ASP A 54 3.00 9.29 -20.28
CA ASP A 54 3.36 9.47 -18.88
C ASP A 54 4.18 8.28 -18.35
N PRO A 55 5.20 8.53 -17.50
CA PRO A 55 5.98 7.46 -16.90
C PRO A 55 5.13 6.58 -15.99
N VAL A 56 5.36 5.27 -16.05
CA VAL A 56 4.69 4.36 -15.12
C VAL A 56 5.26 4.54 -13.71
N ILE A 57 4.38 4.82 -12.75
CA ILE A 57 4.73 4.95 -11.34
C ILE A 57 4.27 3.73 -10.53
N GLY A 58 4.96 3.47 -9.43
CA GLY A 58 4.61 2.44 -8.47
C GLY A 58 4.80 2.96 -7.04
N THR A 59 3.84 2.68 -6.17
CA THR A 59 3.93 3.03 -4.77
C THR A 59 3.66 1.80 -3.94
N ILE A 60 4.54 1.52 -2.98
CA ILE A 60 4.38 0.45 -2.01
C ILE A 60 4.33 1.09 -0.63
N SER A 61 3.42 0.66 0.23
CA SER A 61 3.34 1.19 1.58
C SER A 61 2.96 0.15 2.61
N TRP A 62 3.42 0.34 3.83
CA TRP A 62 3.05 -0.46 4.99
C TRP A 62 3.01 0.42 6.25
N ARG A 63 2.32 -0.07 7.28
CA ARG A 63 2.22 0.61 8.57
C ARG A 63 3.11 -0.05 9.61
N ILE A 64 3.59 0.74 10.55
CA ILE A 64 4.37 0.31 11.71
C ILE A 64 3.38 0.21 12.87
N MET A 65 2.95 -1.01 13.21
CA MET A 65 1.86 -1.24 14.16
C MET A 65 2.30 -1.19 15.63
N ASP A 66 3.58 -1.46 15.89
CA ASP A 66 4.21 -1.45 17.20
C ASP A 66 4.51 -0.04 17.71
N GLU A 67 4.33 0.99 16.88
CA GLU A 67 4.62 2.38 17.23
C GLU A 67 3.41 3.31 16.99
N THR A 68 3.41 4.45 17.67
CA THR A 68 2.54 5.60 17.39
C THR A 68 3.38 6.78 16.92
N SER A 69 2.72 7.88 16.55
CA SER A 69 3.42 9.11 16.20
C SER A 69 4.12 9.77 17.40
N GLU A 70 3.75 9.38 18.63
CA GLU A 70 4.34 9.89 19.88
C GLU A 70 5.47 8.99 20.40
N THR A 71 5.42 7.68 20.14
CA THR A 71 6.43 6.72 20.65
C THR A 71 7.59 6.49 19.70
N ILE A 72 7.41 6.75 18.40
CA ILE A 72 8.45 6.49 17.40
C ILE A 72 9.68 7.39 17.62
N THR A 73 10.84 6.76 17.81
CA THR A 73 12.11 7.46 18.05
C THR A 73 12.89 7.66 16.76
N ARG A 74 13.73 8.70 16.73
CA ARG A 74 14.63 8.98 15.59
C ARG A 74 15.55 7.79 15.26
N SER A 75 16.08 7.12 16.28
CA SER A 75 16.91 5.92 16.11
C SER A 75 16.17 4.80 15.34
N LYS A 76 14.89 4.59 15.65
CA LYS A 76 14.07 3.58 14.94
C LYS A 76 13.81 3.98 13.49
N VAL A 77 13.58 5.27 13.23
CA VAL A 77 13.45 5.81 11.87
C VAL A 77 14.74 5.60 11.06
N GLU A 78 15.90 5.86 11.66
CA GLU A 78 17.22 5.63 11.05
C GLU A 78 17.45 4.14 10.75
N ILE A 79 17.05 3.22 11.64
CA ILE A 79 17.12 1.77 11.39
C ILE A 79 16.28 1.38 10.17
N ILE A 80 15.04 1.88 10.08
CA ILE A 80 14.15 1.61 8.94
C ILE A 80 14.74 2.18 7.65
N ALA A 81 15.22 3.42 7.68
CA ALA A 81 15.84 4.06 6.53
C ALA A 81 17.08 3.28 6.03
N ASN A 82 17.93 2.80 6.95
CA ASN A 82 19.10 1.97 6.61
C ASN A 82 18.71 0.63 5.97
N ARG A 83 17.65 -0.03 6.46
CA ARG A 83 17.13 -1.27 5.84
C ARG A 83 16.61 -1.00 4.43
N ILE A 84 15.85 0.08 4.24
CA ILE A 84 15.36 0.48 2.91
C ILE A 84 16.54 0.76 1.96
N LYS A 85 17.57 1.46 2.43
CA LYS A 85 18.79 1.71 1.65
C LYS A 85 19.49 0.40 1.26
N SER A 86 19.61 -0.56 2.18
CA SER A 86 20.19 -1.87 1.92
C SER A 86 19.40 -2.65 0.86
N GLU A 87 18.07 -2.72 1.00
CA GLU A 87 17.23 -3.56 0.15
C GLU A 87 16.90 -2.93 -1.21
N PHE A 88 16.64 -1.62 -1.25
CA PHE A 88 16.17 -0.92 -2.45
C PHE A 88 17.18 0.08 -3.02
N GLY A 89 18.11 0.56 -2.21
CA GLY A 89 19.08 1.59 -2.57
C GLY A 89 20.44 1.08 -3.06
N ALA A 90 20.72 -0.21 -2.94
CA ALA A 90 21.99 -0.81 -3.33
C ALA A 90 22.26 -0.67 -4.84
N GLY A 91 23.52 -0.43 -5.20
CA GLY A 91 23.98 -0.29 -6.59
C GLY A 91 23.21 0.78 -7.38
N THR A 92 22.60 0.37 -8.50
CA THR A 92 21.80 1.21 -9.39
C THR A 92 20.36 1.43 -8.92
N GLY A 93 19.98 0.87 -7.76
CA GLY A 93 18.61 0.86 -7.24
C GLY A 93 17.82 -0.37 -7.67
N PHE A 94 16.87 -0.78 -6.84
CA PHE A 94 16.01 -1.93 -7.12
C PHE A 94 15.02 -1.63 -8.25
N VAL A 95 14.91 -2.58 -9.17
CA VAL A 95 13.99 -2.53 -10.31
C VAL A 95 12.83 -3.47 -10.05
N TRP A 96 11.64 -2.90 -9.98
CA TRP A 96 10.39 -3.64 -9.92
C TRP A 96 9.80 -3.76 -11.33
N ARG A 97 9.74 -4.99 -11.82
CA ARG A 97 9.10 -5.31 -13.10
C ARG A 97 7.60 -5.40 -12.92
N LYS A 98 6.90 -4.28 -13.15
CA LYS A 98 5.44 -4.24 -13.09
C LYS A 98 4.85 -5.02 -14.27
N GLY A 99 3.72 -5.66 -13.99
CA GLY A 99 2.93 -6.33 -15.00
C GLY A 99 1.47 -6.47 -14.59
N LYS A 100 0.80 -7.46 -15.16
CA LYS A 100 -0.66 -7.60 -15.06
C LYS A 100 -1.10 -8.58 -13.98
N GLU A 101 -0.23 -9.52 -13.58
CA GLU A 101 -0.47 -10.42 -12.45
C GLU A 101 -0.42 -9.65 -11.13
N MET A 102 -1.33 -9.96 -10.21
CA MET A 102 -1.38 -9.32 -8.90
C MET A 102 -1.02 -10.33 -7.81
N VAL A 103 0.10 -10.09 -7.12
CA VAL A 103 0.50 -10.81 -5.93
C VAL A 103 0.16 -9.97 -4.71
N THR A 104 -0.62 -10.53 -3.80
CA THR A 104 -1.06 -9.85 -2.58
C THR A 104 -0.45 -10.52 -1.34
N TYR A 105 -0.13 -9.73 -0.33
CA TYR A 105 0.33 -10.22 0.98
C TYR A 105 -0.36 -9.44 2.08
N THR A 106 -1.12 -10.13 2.92
CA THR A 106 -1.95 -9.48 3.95
C THR A 106 -1.63 -10.02 5.34
N ASP A 107 -1.04 -9.17 6.17
CA ASP A 107 -0.80 -9.39 7.59
C ASP A 107 -1.25 -8.14 8.36
N TRP A 108 -2.50 -8.19 8.84
CA TRP A 108 -3.14 -7.06 9.50
C TRP A 108 -2.47 -6.69 10.83
N ASP A 109 -1.98 -7.69 11.57
CA ASP A 109 -1.35 -7.53 12.87
C ASP A 109 -0.03 -6.76 12.74
N ARG A 110 0.69 -6.99 11.63
CA ARG A 110 1.94 -6.30 11.31
C ARG A 110 1.76 -5.08 10.40
N GLY A 111 0.53 -4.68 10.09
CA GLY A 111 0.24 -3.48 9.30
C GLY A 111 0.54 -3.60 7.81
N LEU A 112 0.66 -4.83 7.30
CA LEU A 112 0.99 -5.14 5.92
C LEU A 112 -0.29 -5.49 5.14
N GLN A 113 -0.53 -4.71 4.08
CA GLN A 113 -1.58 -4.99 3.10
C GLN A 113 -1.01 -4.65 1.73
N LEU A 114 -0.17 -5.54 1.22
CA LEU A 114 0.58 -5.33 0.00
C LEU A 114 -0.22 -5.86 -1.19
N GLN A 115 -0.30 -5.05 -2.24
CA GLN A 115 -0.85 -5.43 -3.54
C GLN A 115 0.18 -5.07 -4.61
N ILE A 116 0.92 -6.08 -5.06
CA ILE A 116 2.05 -5.91 -5.97
C ILE A 116 1.64 -6.42 -7.34
N LEU A 117 1.66 -5.53 -8.32
CA LEU A 117 1.52 -5.88 -9.73
C LEU A 117 2.89 -6.30 -10.30
N SER A 118 3.00 -7.48 -10.88
CA SER A 118 4.26 -8.00 -11.42
C SER A 118 4.05 -8.75 -12.74
N ARG A 119 5.14 -8.98 -13.49
CA ARG A 119 5.07 -9.78 -14.73
C ARG A 119 4.89 -11.27 -14.45
N SER A 120 5.37 -11.73 -13.29
CA SER A 120 5.17 -13.08 -12.81
C SER A 120 4.92 -13.10 -11.30
N SER A 121 4.31 -14.18 -10.82
CA SER A 121 4.14 -14.46 -9.40
C SER A 121 5.47 -14.53 -8.64
N SER A 122 6.53 -15.06 -9.27
CA SER A 122 7.87 -15.16 -8.66
C SER A 122 8.51 -13.80 -8.44
N GLU A 123 8.38 -12.88 -9.40
CA GLU A 123 8.87 -11.50 -9.26
C GLU A 123 8.08 -10.74 -8.19
N GLY A 124 6.75 -10.89 -8.17
CA GLY A 124 5.91 -10.29 -7.12
C GLY A 124 6.28 -10.79 -5.73
N GLN A 125 6.59 -12.08 -5.58
CA GLN A 125 7.08 -12.65 -4.32
C GLN A 125 8.44 -12.07 -3.91
N GLN A 126 9.36 -11.82 -4.86
CA GLN A 126 10.65 -11.19 -4.57
C GLN A 126 10.47 -9.76 -4.04
N VAL A 127 9.59 -8.97 -4.68
CA VAL A 127 9.26 -7.61 -4.21
C VAL A 127 8.69 -7.66 -2.79
N ILE A 128 7.75 -8.56 -2.52
CA ILE A 128 7.16 -8.73 -1.18
C ILE A 128 8.24 -9.08 -0.15
N ARG A 129 9.14 -10.02 -0.46
CA ARG A 129 10.25 -10.37 0.45
C ARG A 129 11.13 -9.17 0.76
N LYS A 130 11.54 -8.39 -0.24
CA LYS A 130 12.31 -7.16 -0.05
C LYS A 130 11.59 -6.13 0.83
N VAL A 131 10.28 -5.97 0.65
CA VAL A 131 9.47 -5.08 1.49
C VAL A 131 9.40 -5.59 2.92
N LEU A 132 9.25 -6.89 3.13
CA LEU A 132 9.23 -7.50 4.46
C LEU A 132 10.59 -7.39 5.16
N ASP A 133 11.69 -7.60 4.44
CA ASP A 133 13.04 -7.42 4.95
C ASP A 133 13.28 -5.95 5.37
N ALA A 134 12.83 -4.99 4.54
CA ALA A 134 12.85 -3.58 4.88
C ALA A 134 11.99 -3.24 6.11
N ALA A 135 10.82 -3.89 6.25
CA ALA A 135 9.97 -3.79 7.43
C ALA A 135 10.51 -4.57 8.66
N GLY A 136 11.57 -5.37 8.51
CA GLY A 136 12.13 -6.22 9.56
C GLY A 136 11.23 -7.39 9.97
N THR A 137 10.45 -7.92 9.04
CA THR A 137 9.43 -8.95 9.26
C THR A 137 9.76 -10.22 8.47
N SER A 138 9.49 -11.39 9.05
CA SER A 138 9.66 -12.67 8.36
C SER A 138 8.54 -12.97 7.35
N PHE A 139 8.90 -13.54 6.20
CA PHE A 139 7.97 -13.98 5.16
C PHE A 139 7.17 -15.21 5.61
N ARG A 140 5.84 -15.13 5.47
CA ARG A 140 4.88 -16.22 5.75
C ARG A 140 4.12 -16.59 4.48
N PRO A 141 4.37 -17.74 3.86
CA PRO A 141 3.76 -18.09 2.58
C PRO A 141 2.23 -18.20 2.66
N GLU A 142 1.66 -18.51 3.83
CA GLU A 142 0.22 -18.68 4.03
C GLU A 142 -0.56 -17.37 3.89
N ARG A 143 0.13 -16.22 3.96
CA ARG A 143 -0.46 -14.88 3.84
C ARG A 143 -0.39 -14.30 2.44
N MET A 144 0.18 -15.04 1.49
CA MET A 144 0.36 -14.63 0.10
C MET A 144 -0.72 -15.24 -0.80
N ASN A 145 -1.31 -14.42 -1.67
CA ASN A 145 -2.23 -14.88 -2.71
C ASN A 145 -1.83 -14.33 -4.07
N VAL A 146 -2.10 -15.10 -5.12
CA VAL A 146 -1.86 -14.70 -6.50
C VAL A 146 -3.20 -14.63 -7.22
N ASN A 147 -3.48 -13.48 -7.84
CA ASN A 147 -4.66 -13.24 -8.66
C ASN A 147 -4.22 -12.91 -10.09
N LYS A 148 -4.70 -13.72 -11.03
CA LYS A 148 -4.44 -13.57 -12.47
C LYS A 148 -5.72 -13.76 -13.27
N ASN A 149 -5.85 -13.03 -14.35
CA ASN A 149 -6.95 -13.18 -15.30
C ASN A 149 -6.58 -14.22 -16.35
N GLN A 150 -7.49 -15.15 -16.65
CA GLN A 150 -7.25 -16.18 -17.68
C GLN A 150 -7.10 -15.58 -19.08
N ALA A 151 -7.87 -14.53 -19.40
CA ALA A 151 -7.81 -13.79 -20.66
C ALA A 151 -7.14 -12.42 -20.47
N GLU A 152 -5.89 -12.43 -19.99
CA GLU A 152 -5.14 -11.23 -19.60
C GLU A 152 -5.04 -10.18 -20.72
N ASN A 153 -4.80 -10.59 -21.97
CA ASN A 153 -4.66 -9.67 -23.10
C ASN A 153 -5.96 -9.00 -23.53
N SER A 154 -7.10 -9.64 -23.27
CA SER A 154 -8.42 -9.06 -23.52
C SER A 154 -8.80 -8.08 -22.42
N ARG A 155 -8.53 -8.43 -21.16
CA ARG A 155 -8.85 -7.57 -20.01
C ARG A 155 -7.93 -6.36 -19.88
N TYR A 156 -6.64 -6.55 -20.16
CA TYR A 156 -5.60 -5.52 -20.08
C TYR A 156 -4.84 -5.48 -21.40
N PRO A 157 -5.42 -4.89 -22.46
CA PRO A 157 -4.75 -4.78 -23.75
C PRO A 157 -3.49 -3.91 -23.65
N ALA A 158 -2.46 -4.25 -24.41
CA ALA A 158 -1.23 -3.45 -24.45
C ALA A 158 -1.42 -2.11 -25.17
N THR A 159 -2.29 -2.09 -26.18
CA THR A 159 -2.67 -0.90 -26.93
C THR A 159 -3.82 -0.18 -26.21
N PRO A 160 -3.76 1.16 -26.06
CA PRO A 160 -4.87 1.95 -25.54
C PRO A 160 -6.16 1.69 -26.34
N GLN A 161 -7.27 1.49 -25.64
CA GLN A 161 -8.58 1.48 -26.28
C GLN A 161 -9.01 2.91 -26.57
N ARG A 162 -9.71 3.13 -27.68
CA ARG A 162 -10.31 4.44 -27.99
C ARG A 162 -11.79 4.41 -27.64
N GLU A 163 -12.26 5.46 -27.00
CA GLU A 163 -13.67 5.67 -26.72
C GLU A 163 -14.11 7.03 -27.27
N ASN A 164 -15.38 7.13 -27.66
CA ASN A 164 -15.94 8.39 -28.10
C ASN A 164 -16.48 9.15 -26.89
N ILE A 165 -15.81 10.24 -26.50
CA ILE A 165 -16.19 11.07 -25.37
C ILE A 165 -16.54 12.45 -25.93
N LEU A 166 -17.79 12.89 -25.72
CA LEU A 166 -18.28 14.19 -26.21
C LEU A 166 -18.15 14.41 -27.73
N GLY A 167 -18.16 13.34 -28.53
CA GLY A 167 -18.02 13.42 -30.00
C GLY A 167 -16.58 13.34 -30.50
N GLU A 168 -15.60 13.30 -29.59
CA GLU A 168 -14.18 13.15 -29.92
C GLU A 168 -13.68 11.74 -29.57
N SER A 169 -12.84 11.18 -30.44
CA SER A 169 -12.19 9.88 -30.19
C SER A 169 -10.96 10.04 -29.31
N VAL A 170 -11.11 9.75 -28.01
CA VAL A 170 -10.07 9.87 -26.99
C VAL A 170 -9.45 8.51 -26.70
N GLU A 171 -8.12 8.48 -26.53
CA GLU A 171 -7.40 7.29 -26.08
C GLU A 171 -7.53 7.14 -24.56
N LEU A 172 -8.04 6.00 -24.11
CA LEU A 172 -8.17 5.69 -22.70
C LEU A 172 -6.80 5.38 -22.08
N PRO A 173 -6.58 5.74 -20.80
CA PRO A 173 -5.37 5.37 -20.08
C PRO A 173 -5.17 3.85 -20.06
N ARG A 174 -3.92 3.40 -20.24
CA ARG A 174 -3.59 1.97 -20.18
C ARG A 174 -3.69 1.45 -18.75
N GLU A 175 -4.46 0.39 -18.56
CA GLU A 175 -4.52 -0.31 -17.27
C GLU A 175 -3.38 -1.33 -17.14
N ARG A 176 -2.69 -1.30 -15.99
CA ARG A 176 -1.61 -2.26 -15.62
C ARG A 176 -0.57 -2.49 -16.73
N PRO A 177 0.05 -1.43 -17.28
CA PRO A 177 1.07 -1.59 -18.30
C PRO A 177 2.27 -2.38 -17.77
N ASN A 178 2.84 -3.22 -18.64
CA ASN A 178 4.12 -3.88 -18.37
C ASN A 178 5.23 -2.84 -18.48
N ALA A 179 5.89 -2.53 -17.36
CA ALA A 179 6.96 -1.54 -17.32
C ALA A 179 7.94 -1.85 -16.19
N ASP A 180 9.19 -1.47 -16.37
CA ASP A 180 10.21 -1.60 -15.35
C ASP A 180 10.31 -0.28 -14.59
N VAL A 181 9.98 -0.29 -13.30
CA VAL A 181 10.01 0.90 -12.44
C VAL A 181 11.13 0.79 -11.43
N ARG A 182 11.92 1.84 -11.29
CA ARG A 182 13.08 1.87 -10.41
C ARG A 182 12.77 2.63 -9.13
N PHE A 183 13.33 2.15 -8.02
CA PHE A 183 13.25 2.85 -6.74
C PHE A 183 13.83 4.27 -6.85
N ARG A 184 13.08 5.26 -6.36
CA ARG A 184 13.48 6.67 -6.35
C ARG A 184 13.80 7.13 -4.93
N TYR A 185 12.81 7.07 -4.06
CA TYR A 185 12.94 7.52 -2.68
C TYR A 185 11.90 6.86 -1.78
N ALA A 186 12.10 7.03 -0.48
CA ALA A 186 11.21 6.56 0.57
C ALA A 186 10.88 7.69 1.55
N THR A 187 9.63 7.73 1.99
CA THR A 187 9.17 8.68 3.01
C THR A 187 8.38 7.96 4.09
N MET A 188 8.27 8.62 5.24
CA MET A 188 7.43 8.19 6.35
C MET A 188 6.44 9.29 6.71
N THR A 189 5.17 8.93 6.73
CA THR A 189 4.09 9.81 7.17
C THR A 189 3.79 9.51 8.64
N LEU A 190 3.87 10.53 9.48
CA LEU A 190 3.43 10.49 10.87
C LEU A 190 2.17 11.32 11.04
N HIS A 191 1.23 10.81 11.83
CA HIS A 191 0.03 11.55 12.14
C HIS A 191 0.39 12.78 12.99
N GLY A 192 -0.16 13.94 12.63
CA GLY A 192 0.12 15.23 13.29
C GLY A 192 1.23 16.05 12.64
N LEU A 193 2.11 15.45 11.82
CA LEU A 193 3.08 16.20 11.02
C LEU A 193 2.50 16.58 9.66
N LYS A 194 2.67 17.85 9.27
CA LYS A 194 2.23 18.35 7.95
C LYS A 194 3.12 17.87 6.81
N ARG A 195 4.41 17.66 7.07
CA ARG A 195 5.40 17.23 6.08
C ARG A 195 5.84 15.80 6.42
N PRO A 196 5.91 14.90 5.43
CA PRO A 196 6.46 13.56 5.65
C PRO A 196 7.97 13.65 5.91
N ILE A 197 8.48 12.68 6.65
CA ILE A 197 9.92 12.54 6.91
C ILE A 197 10.55 11.81 5.73
N HIS A 198 11.59 12.37 5.13
CA HIS A 198 12.32 11.71 4.05
C HIS A 198 13.29 10.68 4.64
N LEU A 199 13.09 9.40 4.34
CA LEU A 199 13.89 8.32 4.92
C LEU A 199 15.20 8.15 4.15
N TYR A 200 15.10 7.98 2.85
CA TYR A 200 16.22 7.74 1.95
C TYR A 200 15.83 8.18 0.54
N ASP A 201 16.74 8.85 -0.17
CA ASP A 201 16.55 9.29 -1.54
C ASP A 201 17.76 8.91 -2.40
N LYS A 202 17.49 8.23 -3.51
CA LYS A 202 18.49 7.86 -4.49
C LYS A 202 18.67 8.92 -5.58
N THR A 203 17.66 9.76 -5.80
CA THR A 203 17.65 10.79 -6.86
C THR A 203 18.40 12.05 -6.48
N LEU A 204 18.69 12.23 -5.18
CA LEU A 204 19.31 13.44 -4.61
C LEU A 204 18.47 14.71 -4.83
N GLN A 205 17.17 14.55 -5.05
CA GLN A 205 16.23 15.66 -5.25
C GLN A 205 15.60 16.10 -3.92
N LEU A 206 15.50 15.19 -2.95
CA LEU A 206 14.91 15.47 -1.65
C LEU A 206 15.96 15.97 -0.66
N VAL A 207 15.63 17.07 0.00
CA VAL A 207 16.42 17.65 1.08
C VAL A 207 16.07 16.96 2.41
N ASP A 208 17.00 16.97 3.37
CA ASP A 208 16.77 16.47 4.74
C ASP A 208 16.43 14.97 4.86
N CYS A 209 17.02 14.13 4.00
CA CYS A 209 16.93 12.68 4.15
C CYS A 209 17.63 12.20 5.44
N VAL A 210 16.95 11.33 6.19
CA VAL A 210 17.47 10.72 7.42
C VAL A 210 18.75 9.93 7.14
N VAL A 211 18.77 9.18 6.04
CA VAL A 211 19.93 8.45 5.54
C VAL A 211 20.24 8.92 4.12
N ARG A 212 21.53 9.16 3.83
CA ARG A 212 22.05 9.45 2.49
C ARG A 212 22.66 8.20 1.87
#